data_AF-D0WB13-F1
#
_entry.id   AF-D0WB13-F1
#
_cell.length_a   1.000
_cell.length_b   1.000
_cell.length_c   1.000
_cell.angle_alpha   90.00
_cell.angle_beta   90.00
_cell.angle_gamma   90.00
#
_symmetry.space_group_name_H-M   'P 1'
#
loop_
_entity.id
_entity.type
_entity.pdbx_description
1 polymer ?
#
loop_
_entity_poly.entity_id
_entity_poly.type
_entity_poly.pdbx_seq_one_letter_code
_entity_poly.pdbx_strand_id
1 'polypeptide(L)' 'KRRRVQRESLGDTMTRSLARGQRIEIRGFGSFDLNHRPARIGRNPKTGERVEVPEKHVPHFKPGKELRERVDLALKENAN' A
#
# COMPACT_ATOMS: atom_id res chain seq x y z
N LYS A 1 -8.68 -35.57 17.07
CA LYS A 1 -7.72 -34.48 16.73
C LYS A 1 -8.04 -33.90 15.36
N ARG A 2 -8.80 -32.80 15.27
CA ARG A 2 -9.05 -32.12 13.98
C ARG A 2 -7.80 -31.32 13.60
N ARG A 3 -7.14 -31.67 12.49
CA ARG A 3 -6.08 -30.85 11.89
C ARG A 3 -6.70 -29.49 11.54
N ARG A 4 -6.33 -28.45 12.27
CA ARG A 4 -6.67 -27.07 11.92
C ARG A 4 -5.86 -26.72 10.69
N VAL A 5 -6.48 -26.77 9.52
CA VAL A 5 -5.89 -26.20 8.30
C VAL A 5 -5.84 -24.70 8.53
N GLN A 6 -4.65 -24.14 8.75
CA GLN A 6 -4.49 -22.69 8.75
C GLN A 6 -4.69 -22.23 7.31
N ARG A 7 -5.85 -21.63 7.02
CA ARG A 7 -6.05 -20.90 5.77
C ARG A 7 -5.24 -19.62 5.88
N GLU A 8 -4.27 -19.50 4.99
CA GLU A 8 -3.51 -18.29 4.81
C GLU A 8 -4.43 -17.18 4.28
N SER A 9 -4.42 -16.01 4.93
CA SER A 9 -5.24 -14.90 4.48
C SER A 9 -4.61 -14.23 3.25
N LEU A 10 -5.44 -13.52 2.48
CA LEU A 10 -4.96 -12.69 1.37
C LEU A 10 -3.94 -11.66 1.87
N GLY A 11 -4.19 -11.04 3.04
CA GLY A 11 -3.31 -10.04 3.64
C GLY A 11 -1.92 -10.61 3.96
N ASP A 12 -1.85 -11.83 4.49
CA ASP A 12 -0.58 -12.50 4.77
C ASP A 12 0.20 -12.78 3.48
N THR A 13 -0.51 -13.22 2.43
CA THR A 13 0.07 -13.47 1.11
C THR A 13 0.64 -12.21 0.48
N MET A 14 -0.12 -11.12 0.50
CA MET A 14 0.35 -9.83 0.00
C MET A 14 1.56 -9.32 0.80
N THR A 15 1.53 -9.46 2.13
CA THR A 15 2.64 -9.05 3.00
C THR A 15 3.92 -9.81 2.65
N ARG A 16 3.85 -11.13 2.44
CA ARG A 16 5.04 -11.92 2.05
C ARG A 16 5.57 -11.55 0.67
N SER A 17 4.69 -11.31 -0.31
CA SER A 17 5.12 -10.87 -1.64
C SER A 17 5.82 -9.52 -1.58
N LEU A 18 5.25 -8.54 -0.86
CA LEU A 18 5.89 -7.23 -0.68
C LEU A 18 7.21 -7.34 0.09
N ALA A 19 7.29 -8.16 1.14
CA ALA A 19 8.53 -8.39 1.90
C ALA A 19 9.67 -8.95 1.03
N ARG A 20 9.34 -9.63 -0.08
CA ARG A 20 10.31 -10.12 -1.08
C ARG A 20 10.63 -9.10 -2.16
N GLY A 21 10.14 -7.87 -2.06
CA GLY A 21 10.28 -6.85 -3.10
C GLY A 21 9.43 -7.09 -4.34
N GLN A 22 8.46 -8.01 -4.29
CA GLN A 22 7.62 -8.33 -5.44
C GLN A 22 6.50 -7.29 -5.59
N ARG A 23 6.28 -6.84 -6.82
CA ARG A 23 5.11 -6.05 -7.20
C ARG A 23 3.87 -6.95 -7.28
N ILE A 24 2.76 -6.49 -6.73
CA ILE A 24 1.46 -7.17 -6.81
C ILE A 24 0.58 -6.36 -7.75
N GLU A 25 0.01 -6.99 -8.77
CA GLU A 25 -0.90 -6.34 -9.70
C GLU A 25 -2.25 -7.03 -9.71
N ILE A 26 -3.31 -6.25 -9.52
CA ILE A 26 -4.70 -6.71 -9.54
C ILE A 26 -5.38 -5.98 -10.69
N ARG A 27 -5.62 -6.71 -11.79
CA ARG A 27 -6.26 -6.15 -13.01
C ARG A 27 -7.60 -5.49 -12.66
N GLY A 28 -7.84 -4.33 -13.24
CA GLY A 28 -9.02 -3.50 -12.96
C GLY A 28 -9.01 -2.75 -11.62
N PHE A 29 -8.13 -3.12 -10.69
CA PHE A 29 -8.07 -2.51 -9.36
C PHE A 29 -6.86 -1.60 -9.18
N GLY A 30 -5.65 -2.10 -9.42
CA GLY A 30 -4.42 -1.33 -9.23
C GLY A 30 -3.21 -2.22 -8.95
N SER A 31 -2.15 -1.60 -8.44
CA SER A 31 -0.91 -2.32 -8.10
C SER A 31 -0.34 -1.86 -6.76
N PHE A 32 0.31 -2.78 -6.06
CA PHE A 32 1.08 -2.53 -4.86
C PHE A 32 2.56 -2.70 -5.17
N ASP A 33 3.35 -1.70 -4.81
CA ASP A 33 4.81 -1.72 -4.89
C ASP A 33 5.44 -1.24 -3.58
N LEU A 34 6.74 -1.48 -3.45
CA LEU A 34 7.55 -0.88 -2.38
C LEU A 34 8.26 0.35 -2.94
N ASN A 35 8.07 1.47 -2.27
CA ASN A 35 8.86 2.67 -2.50
C ASN A 35 10.03 2.70 -1.52
N HIS A 36 11.26 2.71 -2.06
CA HIS A 36 12.45 2.97 -1.27
C HIS A 36 12.51 4.47 -0.91
N ARG A 37 12.57 4.76 0.38
CA ARG A 37 12.77 6.12 0.90
C ARG A 37 14.17 6.17 1.52
N PRO A 38 15.13 6.90 0.92
CA PRO A 38 16.48 7.00 1.46
C PRO A 38 16.47 7.77 2.79
N ALA A 39 17.50 7.53 3.60
CA ALA A 39 17.72 8.27 4.83
C ALA A 39 17.87 9.78 4.53
N ARG A 40 17.30 10.62 5.38
CA ARG A 40 17.33 12.08 5.21
C ARG A 40 17.23 12.80 6.55
N ILE A 41 17.66 14.05 6.57
CA ILE A 41 17.44 14.92 7.72
C ILE A 41 16.07 15.60 7.55
N GLY A 42 15.15 15.29 8.46
CA GLY A 42 13.87 15.95 8.61
C GLY A 42 13.93 17.11 9.60
N ARG A 43 12.78 17.75 9.79
CA ARG A 43 12.58 18.72 10.87
C ARG A 43 11.35 18.36 11.68
N ASN A 44 11.44 18.49 12.99
CA ASN A 44 10.27 18.34 13.86
C ASN A 44 9.27 19.48 13.57
N PRO A 45 8.02 19.20 13.15
CA PRO A 45 7.05 20.24 12.85
C PRO A 45 6.72 21.16 14.04
N LYS A 46 6.95 20.69 15.28
CA LYS A 46 6.68 21.45 16.51
C LYS A 46 7.86 22.31 16.97
N THR A 47 9.10 21.82 16.87
CA THR A 47 10.30 22.48 17.44
C THR A 47 11.26 23.03 16.40
N GLY A 48 11.15 22.61 15.13
CA GLY A 48 12.08 22.99 14.06
C GLY A 48 13.44 22.28 14.12
N GLU A 49 13.70 21.49 15.17
CA GLU A 49 14.95 20.75 15.34
C GLU A 49 15.17 19.74 14.22
N ARG A 50 16.45 19.56 13.86
CA ARG A 50 16.86 18.57 12.87
C ARG A 50 16.73 17.18 13.48
N VAL A 51 16.03 16.29 12.78
CA VAL A 51 15.83 14.90 13.19
C VAL A 51 16.27 13.97 12.07
N GLU A 52 17.00 12.93 12.41
CA GLU A 52 17.39 11.90 11.44
C GLU A 52 16.19 11.01 11.12
N VAL A 53 15.91 10.85 9.83
CA VAL A 53 14.88 9.94 9.33
C VAL A 53 15.62 8.77 8.67
N PRO A 54 15.57 7.56 9.26
CA PRO A 54 16.25 6.41 8.69
C PRO A 54 15.64 6.02 7.34
N GLU A 55 16.43 5.32 6.53
CA GLU A 55 15.94 4.72 5.30
C GLU A 55 14.86 3.68 5.59
N LYS A 56 13.89 3.57 4.68
CA LYS A 56 12.83 2.56 4.79
C LYS A 56 12.16 2.25 3.48
N HIS A 57 11.65 1.03 3.38
CA HIS A 57 10.71 0.64 2.33
C HIS A 57 9.29 0.86 2.82
N VAL A 58 8.47 1.52 2.00
CA VAL A 58 7.04 1.70 2.32
C VAL A 58 6.17 1.07 1.24
N PRO A 59 5.13 0.29 1.60
CA PRO A 59 4.11 -0.11 0.65
C PRO A 59 3.42 1.12 0.06
N HIS A 60 3.17 1.07 -1.24
CA HIS A 60 2.47 2.10 -1.97
C HIS A 60 1.48 1.46 -2.93
N PHE A 61 0.25 1.98 -2.91
CA PHE A 61 -0.82 1.52 -3.80
C PHE A 61 -1.03 2.53 -4.91
N LYS A 62 -0.96 2.05 -6.15
CA LYS A 62 -1.28 2.80 -7.37
C LYS A 62 -2.66 2.34 -7.85
N PRO A 63 -3.72 3.13 -7.63
CA PRO A 63 -5.04 2.75 -8.14
C PRO A 63 -5.03 2.68 -9.66
N GLY A 64 -5.72 1.68 -10.21
CA GLY A 64 -5.90 1.50 -11.65
C GLY A 64 -6.85 2.54 -12.24
N LYS A 65 -6.85 2.65 -13.57
CA LYS A 65 -7.79 3.53 -14.30
C LYS A 65 -9.25 3.14 -14.01
N GLU A 66 -9.56 1.85 -14.17
CA GLU A 66 -10.92 1.33 -14.00
C GLU A 66 -11.46 1.57 -12.57
N LEU A 67 -10.65 1.34 -11.53
CA LEU A 67 -11.06 1.64 -10.15
C LEU A 67 -11.43 3.12 -9.98
N ARG A 68 -10.60 4.05 -10.50
CA ARG A 68 -10.88 5.49 -10.39
C ARG A 68 -12.19 5.85 -11.10
N GLU A 69 -12.37 5.36 -12.33
CA GLU A 69 -13.57 5.64 -13.14
C GLU A 69 -14.83 5.09 -12.48
N ARG A 70 -14.80 3.84 -11.98
CA ARG A 70 -15.96 3.22 -11.31
C ARG A 70 -16.35 3.97 -10.04
N VAL A 71 -15.37 4.43 -9.26
CA VAL A 71 -15.64 5.22 -8.05
C VAL A 71 -16.22 6.59 -8.40
N ASP A 72 -15.68 7.28 -9.39
CA ASP A 72 -16.18 8.59 -9.84
C ASP A 72 -17.62 8.49 -10.39
N LEU A 73 -17.91 7.48 -11.22
CA LEU A 73 -19.24 7.22 -11.74
C LEU A 73 -20.24 6.91 -10.62
N ALA A 74 -19.91 6.01 -9.70
CA ALA A 74 -20.81 5.64 -8.61
C ALA A 74 -21.16 6.84 -7.71
N LEU A 75 -20.22 7.75 -7.46
CA LEU A 75 -20.50 8.96 -6.67
C LEU A 75 -21.41 9.95 -7.41
N LYS A 76 -21.32 10.03 -8.74
CA LYS A 76 -22.21 10.86 -9.56
C LYS A 76 -23.63 10.29 -9.63
N GLU A 77 -23.77 8.97 -9.73
CA GLU A 77 -25.08 8.30 -9.71
C GLU A 77 -25.80 8.52 -8.38
N ASN A 78 -25.10 8.42 -7.25
CA ASN A 78 -25.67 8.64 -5.92
C ASN A 78 -26.01 10.11 -5.61
N ALA A 79 -25.53 11.05 -6.44
CA ALA A 79 -25.80 12.48 -6.27
C ALA A 79 -27.02 12.97 -7.08
N ASN A 80 -27.57 12.12 -7.95
CA ASN A 80 -28.81 12.36 -8.71
C ASN A 80 -30.01 11.64 -8.07
#